data_AF-A0A511M6W4-F1
#
_entry.id   AF-A0A511M6W4-F1
#
_cell.length_a   1.000
_cell.length_b   1.000
_cell.length_c   1.000
_cell.angle_alpha   90.00
_cell.angle_beta   90.00
_cell.angle_gamma   90.00
#
_symmetry.space_group_name_H-M   'P 1'
#
loop_
_entity.id
_entity.type
_entity.pdbx_description
1 polymer ?
#
loop_
_entity_poly.entity_id
_entity_poly.type
_entity_poly.pdbx_seq_one_letter_code
_entity_poly.pdbx_strand_id
1 'polypeptide(L)'
;MSQTIMPLLTVPEIDRELARRATEVDAIVATLLELDKHPGLTLMRRYPPSGATEARWLPVRDALALMWEDFGRMRAILDSARAVRGTRAKLDDGRRAELTELLHGRPYEVSRTPIPLAERSLTGPSEHVLFVGLADTLERMRATFPVIAEFLDAVDKVNTRVMSGLAPLQKSLDQAGAVTPELRAIADGIADLLSRSATDPLALTTAEIDARVAGLAAAMRREAAVLAELGAMVANWPGAIAAARTKLDALQATCERAAAAKAKVERTIVSGPLPVPTDNVGLLRAQLDALAAQTGAAAALLALGRRIDSASESAATAENLAQGLLDRRGELRGRLAAYQAKAARLGVGEDRDLLASQQIAAGLLARTPCDLAAATRAVADYQQLIAEKSGRGT
;
A
#
# COMPACT_ATOMS: atom_id res chain seq x y z
N MET A 1 18.95 -17.16 57.46
CA MET A 1 19.77 -17.04 56.23
C MET A 1 21.00 -17.90 56.44
N SER A 2 21.02 -19.11 55.87
CA SER A 2 22.21 -19.94 55.89
C SER A 2 23.24 -19.27 54.99
N GLN A 3 24.28 -18.67 55.59
CA GLN A 3 25.48 -18.30 54.86
C GLN A 3 26.07 -19.60 54.33
N THR A 4 25.86 -19.89 53.05
CA THR A 4 26.63 -20.91 52.34
C THR A 4 28.09 -20.51 52.49
N ILE A 5 28.85 -21.23 53.32
CA ILE A 5 30.27 -20.99 53.52
C ILE A 5 30.94 -21.27 52.17
N MET A 6 31.22 -20.20 51.42
CA MET A 6 31.92 -20.31 50.15
C MET A 6 33.37 -20.74 50.44
N PRO A 7 33.85 -21.84 49.83
CA PRO A 7 35.24 -22.23 49.99
C PRO A 7 36.15 -21.13 49.44
N LEU A 8 37.19 -20.78 50.22
CA LEU A 8 38.19 -19.78 49.84
C LEU A 8 38.91 -20.21 48.55
N LEU A 9 38.88 -19.36 47.53
CA LEU A 9 39.57 -19.63 46.27
C LEU A 9 41.09 -19.64 46.46
N THR A 10 41.76 -20.57 45.78
CA THR A 10 43.22 -20.56 45.65
C THR A 10 43.67 -19.47 44.69
N VAL A 11 44.93 -19.01 44.79
CA VAL A 11 45.48 -17.97 43.90
C VAL A 11 45.34 -18.33 42.40
N PRO A 12 45.63 -19.57 41.96
CA PRO A 12 45.40 -19.95 40.56
C PRO A 12 43.93 -19.95 40.13
N GLU A 13 42.99 -20.18 41.04
CA GLU A 13 41.54 -20.11 40.74
C GLU A 13 41.08 -18.66 40.63
N ILE A 14 41.55 -17.78 41.52
CA ILE A 14 41.31 -16.33 41.43
C ILE A 14 41.83 -15.77 40.11
N ASP A 15 43.06 -16.11 39.72
CA ASP A 15 43.65 -15.63 38.47
C ASP A 15 42.87 -16.13 37.24
N ARG A 16 42.42 -17.39 37.26
CA ARG A 16 41.57 -17.95 36.20
C ARG A 16 40.21 -17.27 36.14
N GLU A 17 39.58 -17.01 37.28
CA GLU A 17 38.28 -16.35 37.34
C GLU A 17 38.37 -14.89 36.88
N LEU A 18 39.39 -14.14 37.32
CA LEU A 18 39.66 -12.78 36.85
C LEU A 18 39.88 -12.74 35.33
N ALA A 19 40.65 -13.67 34.78
CA ALA A 19 40.87 -13.77 33.34
C ALA A 19 39.56 -14.08 32.60
N ARG A 20 38.76 -15.04 33.10
CA ARG A 20 37.45 -15.37 32.52
C ARG A 20 36.50 -14.17 32.52
N ARG A 21 36.39 -13.46 33.63
CA ARG A 21 35.53 -12.28 33.76
C ARG A 21 36.00 -11.09 32.94
N ALA A 22 37.32 -10.93 32.78
CA ALA A 22 37.88 -9.95 31.86
C ALA A 22 37.39 -10.20 30.42
N THR A 23 37.53 -11.44 29.94
CA THR A 23 37.06 -11.83 28.61
C THR A 23 35.55 -11.65 28.45
N GLU A 24 34.74 -11.98 29.47
CA GLU A 24 33.29 -11.74 29.45
C GLU A 24 32.97 -10.25 29.34
N VAL A 25 33.65 -9.38 30.09
CA VAL A 25 33.44 -7.93 30.01
C VAL A 25 33.86 -7.38 28.66
N ASP A 26 34.99 -7.83 28.09
CA ASP A 26 35.43 -7.39 26.76
C ASP A 26 34.40 -7.76 25.68
N ALA A 27 33.81 -8.96 25.76
CA ALA A 27 32.73 -9.37 24.87
C ALA A 27 31.47 -8.49 25.05
N ILE A 28 31.09 -8.19 26.30
CA ILE A 28 29.95 -7.32 26.60
C ILE A 28 30.18 -5.90 26.08
N VAL A 29 31.39 -5.36 26.23
CA VAL A 29 31.77 -4.05 25.68
C VAL A 29 31.56 -4.03 24.17
N ALA A 30 32.04 -5.05 23.46
CA ALA A 30 31.86 -5.15 22.01
C ALA A 30 30.36 -5.12 21.63
N THR A 31 29.54 -5.94 22.27
CA THR A 31 28.09 -6.00 22.03
C THR A 31 27.38 -4.68 22.37
N LEU A 32 27.73 -4.04 23.48
CA LEU A 32 27.13 -2.76 23.88
C LEU A 32 27.53 -1.61 22.93
N LEU A 33 28.72 -1.65 22.34
CA LEU A 33 29.14 -0.70 21.31
C LEU A 33 28.39 -0.90 19.98
N GLU A 34 28.08 -2.14 19.62
CA GLU A 34 27.20 -2.44 18.47
C GLU A 34 25.78 -1.94 18.73
N LEU A 35 25.25 -2.18 19.93
CA LEU A 35 23.94 -1.70 20.35
C LEU A 35 23.85 -0.17 20.32
N ASP A 36 24.88 0.54 20.79
CA ASP A 36 24.91 2.01 20.80
C ASP A 36 24.85 2.61 19.37
N LYS A 37 25.38 1.87 18.39
CA LYS A 37 25.36 2.23 16.96
C LYS A 37 24.14 1.69 16.22
N HIS A 38 23.25 0.97 16.89
CA HIS A 38 22.10 0.36 16.25
C HIS A 38 21.22 1.43 15.56
N PRO A 39 20.82 1.25 14.28
CA PRO A 39 20.03 2.24 13.57
C PRO A 39 18.71 2.59 14.28
N GLY A 40 18.01 1.58 14.80
CA GLY A 40 16.81 1.79 15.61
C GLY A 40 17.04 2.68 16.84
N LEU A 41 18.17 2.54 17.54
CA LEU A 41 18.48 3.36 18.71
C LEU A 41 18.85 4.78 18.30
N THR A 42 19.60 4.92 17.21
CA THR A 42 19.95 6.21 16.62
C THR A 42 18.69 6.98 16.22
N LEU A 43 17.68 6.29 15.66
CA LEU A 43 16.40 6.88 15.30
C LEU A 43 15.65 7.39 16.54
N MET A 44 15.50 6.56 17.59
CA MET A 44 14.81 6.94 18.83
C MET A 44 15.50 8.09 19.58
N ARG A 45 16.83 8.21 19.46
CA ARG A 45 17.58 9.35 20.04
C ARG A 45 17.40 10.63 19.22
N ARG A 46 17.23 10.52 17.91
CA ARG A 46 17.14 11.67 17.00
C ARG A 46 15.73 12.25 16.92
N TYR A 47 14.72 11.38 16.97
CA TYR A 47 13.32 11.77 16.86
C TYR A 47 12.57 11.28 18.10
N PRO A 48 11.97 12.18 18.89
CA PRO A 48 11.15 11.79 20.04
C PRO A 48 10.03 10.85 19.57
N PRO A 49 9.95 9.62 20.12
CA PRO A 49 8.90 8.69 19.73
C PRO A 49 7.55 9.18 20.23
N SER A 50 6.49 8.79 19.53
CA SER A 50 5.11 9.10 19.88
C SER A 50 4.24 7.84 19.75
N GLY A 51 3.02 7.89 20.29
CA GLY A 51 1.99 6.88 20.03
C GLY A 51 2.36 5.47 20.46
N ALA A 52 2.22 4.50 19.56
CA ALA A 52 2.47 3.10 19.87
C ALA A 52 3.96 2.82 20.12
N THR A 53 4.84 3.52 19.41
CA THR A 53 6.29 3.41 19.58
C THR A 53 6.72 3.97 20.93
N GLU A 54 6.17 5.10 21.37
CA GLU A 54 6.49 5.67 22.69
C GLU A 54 6.11 4.73 23.83
N ALA A 55 4.89 4.18 23.79
CA ALA A 55 4.41 3.25 24.81
C ALA A 55 5.31 2.01 24.95
N ARG A 56 5.85 1.51 23.82
CA ARG A 56 6.80 0.39 23.81
C ARG A 56 8.23 0.82 24.13
N TRP A 57 8.60 2.06 23.85
CA TRP A 57 9.94 2.59 24.08
C TRP A 57 10.22 2.84 25.56
N LEU A 58 9.25 3.37 26.32
CA LEU A 58 9.48 3.76 27.71
C LEU A 58 10.07 2.64 28.59
N PRO A 59 9.51 1.40 28.61
CA PRO A 59 10.12 0.31 29.36
C PRO A 59 11.50 -0.10 28.84
N VAL A 60 11.70 -0.06 27.52
CA VAL A 60 12.98 -0.41 26.87
C VAL A 60 14.06 0.62 27.20
N ARG A 61 13.71 1.91 27.25
CA ARG A 61 14.61 3.00 27.64
C ARG A 61 15.09 2.81 29.08
N ASP A 62 14.19 2.50 30.00
CA ASP A 62 14.52 2.30 31.41
C ASP A 62 15.36 1.03 31.59
N ALA A 63 15.04 -0.04 30.87
CA ALA A 63 15.84 -1.26 30.81
C ALA A 63 17.25 -1.03 30.24
N LEU A 64 17.36 -0.20 29.19
CA LEU A 64 18.64 0.19 28.60
C LEU A 64 19.49 0.98 29.60
N ALA A 65 18.89 1.93 30.33
CA ALA A 65 19.59 2.69 31.37
C ALA A 65 20.11 1.76 32.48
N LEU A 66 19.27 0.85 32.97
CA LEU A 66 19.66 -0.14 33.98
C LEU A 66 20.78 -1.05 33.48
N MET A 67 20.75 -1.46 32.21
CA MET A 67 21.80 -2.29 31.62
C MET A 67 23.17 -1.56 31.59
N TRP A 68 23.19 -0.26 31.31
CA TRP A 68 24.41 0.54 31.39
C TRP A 68 24.89 0.75 32.84
N GLU A 69 23.98 0.92 33.80
CA GLU A 69 24.34 0.95 35.22
C GLU A 69 24.96 -0.36 35.69
N ASP A 70 24.37 -1.49 35.30
CA ASP A 70 24.87 -2.82 35.64
C ASP A 70 26.23 -3.12 35.02
N PHE A 71 26.44 -2.67 33.79
CA PHE A 71 27.75 -2.70 33.16
C PHE A 71 28.77 -1.89 33.96
N GLY A 72 28.40 -0.69 34.43
CA GLY A 72 29.23 0.13 35.31
C GLY A 72 29.58 -0.55 36.64
N ARG A 73 28.60 -1.18 37.30
CA ARG A 73 28.78 -1.95 38.54
C ARG A 73 29.73 -3.12 38.33
N MET A 74 29.53 -3.89 37.26
CA MET A 74 30.37 -5.03 36.91
C MET A 74 31.83 -4.61 36.71
N ARG A 75 32.06 -3.50 35.99
CA ARG A 75 33.41 -2.93 35.82
C ARG A 75 34.02 -2.51 37.16
N ALA A 76 33.26 -1.83 38.02
CA ALA A 76 33.73 -1.40 39.34
C ALA A 76 34.12 -2.59 40.23
N ILE A 77 33.34 -3.69 40.22
CA ILE A 77 33.68 -4.92 40.94
C ILE A 77 34.99 -5.52 40.42
N LEU A 78 35.15 -5.65 39.09
CA LEU A 78 36.35 -6.24 38.51
C LEU A 78 37.59 -5.38 38.70
N ASP A 79 37.46 -4.06 38.58
CA ASP A 79 38.57 -3.13 38.83
C ASP A 79 38.99 -3.18 40.32
N SER A 80 38.02 -3.29 41.23
CA SER A 80 38.28 -3.51 42.67
C SER A 80 38.99 -4.85 42.92
N ALA A 81 38.50 -5.94 42.32
CA ALA A 81 39.12 -7.26 42.45
C ALA A 81 40.55 -7.30 41.88
N ARG A 82 40.80 -6.62 40.75
CA ARG A 82 42.14 -6.47 40.16
C ARG A 82 43.07 -5.66 41.08
N ALA A 83 42.56 -4.60 41.70
CA ALA A 83 43.33 -3.78 42.64
C ALA A 83 43.73 -4.57 43.90
N VAL A 84 42.80 -5.34 44.48
CA VAL A 84 43.06 -6.20 45.64
C VAL A 84 44.03 -7.34 45.29
N ARG A 85 43.90 -7.93 44.10
CA ARG A 85 44.81 -8.98 43.61
C ARG A 85 46.25 -8.49 43.47
N GLY A 86 46.43 -7.28 42.94
CA GLY A 86 47.73 -6.63 42.73
C GLY A 86 48.72 -7.50 41.94
N THR A 87 50.02 -7.23 42.11
CA THR A 87 51.12 -7.93 41.40
C THR A 87 51.89 -8.94 42.26
N ARG A 88 51.42 -9.21 43.49
CA ARG A 88 52.16 -10.04 44.46
C ARG A 88 52.04 -11.53 44.13
N ALA A 89 53.14 -12.26 44.35
CA ALA A 89 53.20 -13.72 44.13
C ALA A 89 52.46 -14.54 45.21
N LYS A 90 52.31 -14.02 46.43
CA LYS A 90 51.59 -14.66 47.54
C LYS A 90 50.54 -13.72 48.11
N LEU A 91 49.37 -14.28 48.45
CA LEU A 91 48.25 -13.58 49.09
C LEU A 91 47.95 -14.23 50.44
N ASP A 92 47.73 -13.39 51.46
CA ASP A 92 47.23 -13.84 52.76
C ASP A 92 45.77 -14.28 52.68
N ASP A 93 45.32 -15.04 53.68
CA ASP A 93 43.99 -15.63 53.71
C ASP A 93 42.87 -14.58 53.75
N GLY A 94 43.14 -13.40 54.35
CA GLY A 94 42.20 -12.28 54.40
C GLY A 94 41.92 -11.66 53.02
N ARG A 95 42.97 -11.41 52.23
CA ARG A 95 42.83 -10.95 50.84
C ARG A 95 42.21 -12.01 49.94
N ARG A 96 42.50 -13.29 50.17
CA ARG A 96 41.83 -14.37 49.42
C ARG A 96 40.33 -14.41 49.75
N ALA A 97 39.94 -14.14 50.99
CA ALA A 97 38.53 -14.02 51.39
C ALA A 97 37.84 -12.83 50.71
N GLU A 98 38.47 -11.66 50.73
CA GLU A 98 37.97 -10.45 50.06
C GLU A 98 37.79 -10.67 48.55
N LEU A 99 38.77 -11.29 47.87
CA LEU A 99 38.68 -11.62 46.44
C LEU A 99 37.60 -12.64 46.14
N THR A 100 37.43 -13.63 47.02
CA THR A 100 36.37 -14.64 46.87
C THR A 100 34.99 -13.99 46.99
N GLU A 101 34.81 -13.05 47.92
CA GLU A 101 33.56 -12.29 48.07
C GLU A 101 33.31 -11.34 46.89
N LEU A 102 34.34 -10.64 46.38
CA LEU A 102 34.19 -9.76 45.21
C LEU A 102 33.80 -10.52 43.94
N LEU A 103 34.36 -11.73 43.74
CA LEU A 103 34.17 -12.49 42.50
C LEU A 103 32.92 -13.39 42.50
N HIS A 104 32.59 -14.00 43.63
CA HIS A 104 31.48 -14.96 43.75
C HIS A 104 30.36 -14.51 44.68
N GLY A 105 30.63 -13.53 45.55
CA GLY A 105 29.67 -12.99 46.49
C GLY A 105 28.85 -11.83 45.92
N ARG A 106 28.27 -11.03 46.82
CA ARG A 106 27.41 -9.88 46.46
C ARG A 106 27.95 -8.61 47.12
N PRO A 107 29.04 -8.04 46.58
CA PRO A 107 29.78 -6.98 47.27
C PRO A 107 29.14 -5.59 47.21
N TYR A 108 28.17 -5.33 46.31
CA TYR A 108 27.60 -3.99 46.14
C TYR A 108 26.15 -3.90 46.59
N GLU A 109 25.87 -2.90 47.42
CA GLU A 109 24.52 -2.48 47.79
C GLU A 109 23.87 -1.72 46.62
N VAL A 110 22.71 -2.20 46.15
CA VAL A 110 21.94 -1.64 45.02
C VAL A 110 20.76 -0.81 45.49
N SER A 111 20.10 -1.24 46.55
CA SER A 111 18.96 -0.50 47.08
C SER A 111 18.83 -0.70 48.58
N ARG A 112 18.30 0.33 49.23
CA ARG A 112 18.01 0.39 50.66
C ARG A 112 16.61 0.93 50.82
N THR A 113 15.68 0.06 51.22
CA THR A 113 14.27 0.41 51.37
C THR A 113 13.88 0.34 52.83
N PRO A 114 13.32 1.41 53.43
CA PRO A 114 12.88 1.37 54.82
C PRO A 114 11.74 0.36 54.98
N ILE A 115 11.86 -0.51 55.97
CA ILE A 115 10.80 -1.47 56.34
C ILE A 115 9.69 -0.67 57.04
N PRO A 116 8.40 -0.78 56.65
CA PRO A 116 7.30 -0.13 57.36
C PRO A 116 7.29 -0.51 58.85
N LEU A 117 6.97 0.43 59.75
CA LEU A 117 7.03 0.20 61.21
C LEU A 117 6.23 -1.03 61.67
N ALA A 118 5.11 -1.33 60.99
CA ALA A 118 4.26 -2.49 61.26
C ALA A 118 4.93 -3.85 61.00
N GLU A 119 5.96 -3.88 60.15
CA GLU A 119 6.73 -5.07 59.78
C GLU A 119 8.08 -5.14 60.52
N ARG A 120 8.39 -4.16 61.38
CA ARG A 120 9.61 -4.13 62.18
C ARG A 120 9.46 -4.95 63.46
N SER A 121 10.54 -5.60 63.87
CA SER A 121 10.67 -6.13 65.23
C SER A 121 11.51 -5.18 66.08
N LEU A 122 11.32 -5.21 67.40
CA LEU A 122 11.97 -4.30 68.35
C LEU A 122 13.51 -4.33 68.29
N THR A 123 14.08 -5.44 67.80
CA THR A 123 15.52 -5.65 67.63
C THR A 123 15.90 -6.03 66.19
N GLY A 124 15.00 -5.85 65.23
CA GLY A 124 15.19 -6.23 63.84
C GLY A 124 15.76 -5.11 62.97
N PRO A 125 16.16 -5.42 61.72
CA PRO A 125 16.61 -4.41 60.78
C PRO A 125 15.49 -3.42 60.46
N SER A 126 15.85 -2.15 60.23
CA SER A 126 14.92 -1.09 59.84
C SER A 126 14.80 -0.91 58.33
N GLU A 127 15.66 -1.57 57.56
CA GLU A 127 15.81 -1.40 56.11
C GLU A 127 16.07 -2.77 55.44
N HIS A 128 15.48 -2.98 54.25
CA HIS A 128 15.88 -4.03 53.32
C HIS A 128 17.03 -3.51 52.45
N VAL A 129 18.19 -4.18 52.55
CA VAL A 129 19.38 -3.87 51.74
C VAL A 129 19.56 -4.97 50.69
N LEU A 130 19.50 -4.60 49.42
CA LEU A 130 19.72 -5.54 48.31
C LEU A 130 21.18 -5.46 47.86
N PHE A 131 21.89 -6.59 47.95
CA PHE A 131 23.25 -6.71 47.42
C PHE A 131 23.25 -7.45 46.08
N VAL A 132 24.14 -7.06 45.16
CA VAL A 132 24.38 -7.75 43.88
C VAL A 132 25.86 -8.03 43.66
N GLY A 133 26.14 -9.12 42.96
CA GLY A 133 27.46 -9.47 42.46
C GLY A 133 27.53 -9.55 40.94
N LEU A 134 28.71 -9.93 40.43
CA LEU A 134 28.98 -10.07 39.00
C LEU A 134 28.00 -11.03 38.31
N ALA A 135 27.66 -12.14 38.97
CA ALA A 135 26.73 -13.13 38.43
C ALA A 135 25.32 -12.53 38.27
N ASP A 136 24.83 -11.83 39.29
CA ASP A 136 23.48 -11.23 39.28
C ASP A 136 23.37 -10.13 38.21
N THR A 137 24.40 -9.28 38.06
CA THR A 137 24.43 -8.25 37.02
C THR A 137 24.46 -8.87 35.63
N LEU A 138 25.30 -9.88 35.42
CA LEU A 138 25.44 -10.54 34.13
C LEU A 138 24.16 -11.28 33.72
N GLU A 139 23.53 -11.98 34.65
CA GLU A 139 22.26 -12.68 34.40
C GLU A 139 21.15 -11.69 34.00
N ARG A 140 21.02 -10.58 34.73
CA ARG A 140 20.06 -9.52 34.40
C ARG A 140 20.33 -8.87 33.05
N MET A 141 21.60 -8.57 32.74
CA MET A 141 21.97 -8.04 31.42
C MET A 141 21.63 -9.04 30.30
N ARG A 142 21.93 -10.33 30.48
CA ARG A 142 21.60 -11.40 29.51
C ARG A 142 20.09 -11.55 29.30
N ALA A 143 19.29 -11.38 30.35
CA ALA A 143 17.83 -11.42 30.25
C ALA A 143 17.24 -10.18 29.56
N THR A 144 17.86 -9.01 29.78
CA THR A 144 17.35 -7.71 29.30
C THR A 144 17.74 -7.45 27.84
N PHE A 145 18.94 -7.86 27.43
CA PHE A 145 19.49 -7.56 26.11
C PHE A 145 18.59 -7.99 24.93
N PRO A 146 18.04 -9.23 24.88
CA PRO A 146 17.19 -9.65 23.76
C PRO A 146 15.95 -8.79 23.59
N VAL A 147 15.34 -8.32 24.69
CA VAL A 147 14.15 -7.47 24.66
C VAL A 147 14.46 -6.11 24.04
N ILE A 148 15.61 -5.53 24.40
CA ILE A 148 16.08 -4.27 23.82
C ILE A 148 16.39 -4.47 22.34
N ALA A 149 17.16 -5.50 21.99
CA ALA A 149 17.55 -5.80 20.61
C ALA A 149 16.33 -6.00 19.71
N GLU A 150 15.35 -6.83 20.13
CA GLU A 150 14.12 -7.08 19.37
C GLU A 150 13.32 -5.80 19.10
N PHE A 151 13.21 -4.92 20.09
CA PHE A 151 12.55 -3.63 19.91
C PHE A 151 13.28 -2.77 18.86
N LEU A 152 14.60 -2.66 18.96
CA LEU A 152 15.40 -1.84 18.05
C LEU A 152 15.40 -2.40 16.62
N ASP A 153 15.44 -3.72 16.47
CA ASP A 153 15.31 -4.41 15.18
C ASP A 153 13.94 -4.17 14.54
N ALA A 154 12.86 -4.20 15.33
CA ALA A 154 11.52 -3.93 14.84
C ALA A 154 11.40 -2.49 14.31
N VAL A 155 11.99 -1.52 15.00
CA VAL A 155 12.05 -0.12 14.57
C VAL A 155 12.88 0.02 13.29
N ASP A 156 14.08 -0.56 13.25
CA ASP A 156 14.96 -0.48 12.08
C ASP A 156 14.34 -1.11 10.84
N LYS A 157 13.68 -2.27 11.00
CA LYS A 157 12.99 -2.97 9.92
C LYS A 157 11.93 -2.10 9.24
N VAL A 158 11.12 -1.38 10.03
CA VAL A 158 10.12 -0.45 9.49
C VAL A 158 10.80 0.72 8.76
N ASN A 159 11.77 1.36 9.41
CA ASN A 159 12.47 2.51 8.85
C ASN A 159 13.19 2.16 7.54
N THR A 160 13.90 1.03 7.50
CA THR A 160 14.58 0.53 6.30
C THR A 160 13.58 0.22 5.18
N ARG A 161 12.41 -0.33 5.50
CA ARG A 161 11.37 -0.59 4.49
C ARG A 161 10.83 0.71 3.89
N VAL A 162 10.53 1.71 4.73
CA VAL A 162 10.05 3.01 4.27
C VAL A 162 11.10 3.72 3.41
N MET A 163 12.34 3.78 3.89
CA MET A 163 13.44 4.42 3.17
C MET A 163 13.72 3.76 1.82
N SER A 164 13.79 2.42 1.78
CA SER A 164 14.01 1.69 0.52
C SER A 164 12.86 1.84 -0.47
N GLY A 165 11.61 1.83 0.01
CA GLY A 165 10.43 2.04 -0.83
C GLY A 165 10.32 3.46 -1.39
N LEU A 166 10.71 4.48 -0.61
CA LEU A 166 10.60 5.88 -1.01
C LEU A 166 11.80 6.39 -1.84
N ALA A 167 12.97 5.78 -1.73
CA ALA A 167 14.19 6.24 -2.42
C ALA A 167 14.03 6.41 -3.95
N PRO A 168 13.40 5.47 -4.70
CA PRO A 168 13.15 5.67 -6.13
C PRO A 168 12.22 6.85 -6.41
N LEU A 169 11.21 7.07 -5.55
CA LEU A 169 10.23 8.14 -5.70
C LEU A 169 10.83 9.51 -5.45
N GLN A 170 11.68 9.63 -4.43
CA GLN A 170 12.44 10.86 -4.16
C GLN A 170 13.33 11.21 -5.35
N LYS A 171 14.10 10.25 -5.88
CA LYS A 171 14.94 10.47 -7.06
C LYS A 171 14.14 10.96 -8.27
N SER A 172 12.97 10.38 -8.54
CA SER A 172 12.10 10.83 -9.62
C SER A 172 11.54 12.23 -9.36
N LEU A 173 11.16 12.53 -8.12
CA LEU A 173 10.66 13.85 -7.74
C LEU A 173 11.73 14.93 -7.87
N ASP A 174 12.97 14.64 -7.48
CA ASP A 174 14.11 15.56 -7.61
C ASP A 174 14.42 15.88 -9.07
N GLN A 175 14.26 14.90 -9.97
CA GLN A 175 14.43 15.09 -11.41
C GLN A 175 13.31 15.92 -12.04
N ALA A 176 12.07 15.69 -11.63
CA ALA A 176 10.91 16.40 -12.17
C ALA A 176 10.74 17.82 -11.58
N GLY A 177 11.19 18.02 -10.34
CA GLY A 177 10.90 19.20 -9.53
C GLY A 177 9.44 19.24 -9.06
N ALA A 178 9.16 19.84 -7.90
CA ALA A 178 7.81 19.96 -7.35
C ALA A 178 6.97 21.07 -8.03
N VAL A 179 6.93 21.06 -9.36
CA VAL A 179 6.35 22.14 -10.18
C VAL A 179 4.83 22.04 -10.27
N THR A 180 4.28 20.84 -10.41
CA THR A 180 2.82 20.63 -10.48
C THR A 180 2.20 20.42 -9.10
N PRO A 181 0.91 20.75 -8.91
CA PRO A 181 0.17 20.42 -7.69
C PRO A 181 0.23 18.93 -7.34
N GLU A 182 0.21 18.06 -8.34
CA GLU A 182 0.29 16.61 -8.22
C GLU A 182 1.66 16.16 -7.69
N LEU A 183 2.75 16.71 -8.22
CA LEU A 183 4.10 16.45 -7.70
C LEU A 183 4.29 16.98 -6.27
N ARG A 184 3.68 18.13 -5.94
CA ARG A 184 3.65 18.64 -4.55
C ARG A 184 2.88 17.70 -3.62
N ALA A 185 1.72 17.21 -4.02
CA ALA A 185 0.96 16.24 -3.23
C ALA A 185 1.73 14.92 -3.03
N ILE A 186 2.50 14.49 -4.02
CA ILE A 186 3.41 13.34 -3.88
C ILE A 186 4.53 13.66 -2.89
N ALA A 187 5.16 14.83 -2.98
CA ALA A 187 6.19 15.29 -2.04
C ALA A 187 5.67 15.30 -0.60
N ASP A 188 4.47 15.85 -0.39
CA ASP A 188 3.80 15.88 0.92
C ASP A 188 3.51 14.47 1.44
N GLY A 189 3.07 13.56 0.56
CA GLY A 189 2.84 12.16 0.90
C GLY A 189 4.12 11.40 1.28
N ILE A 190 5.25 11.70 0.63
CA ILE A 190 6.57 11.18 1.00
C ILE A 190 6.98 11.73 2.37
N ALA A 191 6.85 13.04 2.58
CA ALA A 191 7.22 13.70 3.84
C ALA A 191 6.38 13.19 5.03
N ASP A 192 5.07 13.00 4.85
CA ASP A 192 4.17 12.41 5.83
C ASP A 192 4.61 10.99 6.23
N LEU A 193 4.90 10.13 5.25
CA LEU A 193 5.33 8.76 5.55
C LEU A 193 6.71 8.72 6.25
N LEU A 194 7.66 9.58 5.85
CA LEU A 194 8.94 9.72 6.55
C LEU A 194 8.77 10.22 7.98
N SER A 195 7.94 11.23 8.19
CA SER A 195 7.68 11.79 9.52
C SER A 195 7.07 10.74 10.45
N ARG A 196 6.09 9.98 9.98
CA ARG A 196 5.49 8.87 10.74
C ARG A 196 6.51 7.76 11.01
N SER A 197 7.30 7.37 10.01
CA SER A 197 8.35 6.36 10.19
C SER A 197 9.43 6.79 11.18
N ALA A 198 9.68 8.09 11.32
CA ALA A 198 10.67 8.62 12.26
C ALA A 198 10.14 8.70 13.70
N THR A 199 8.83 8.95 13.89
CA THR A 199 8.23 9.26 15.20
C THR A 199 7.37 8.14 15.76
N ASP A 200 6.67 7.37 14.93
CA ASP A 200 5.87 6.22 15.34
C ASP A 200 5.98 5.03 14.36
N PRO A 201 7.19 4.49 14.13
CA PRO A 201 7.40 3.35 13.22
C PRO A 201 6.60 2.11 13.61
N LEU A 202 6.41 1.82 14.90
CA LEU A 202 5.74 0.59 15.34
C LEU A 202 4.21 0.64 15.19
N ALA A 203 3.64 1.80 14.87
CA ALA A 203 2.25 1.91 14.43
C ALA A 203 2.05 1.55 12.95
N LEU A 204 3.11 1.53 12.15
CA LEU A 204 3.03 1.24 10.72
C LEU A 204 3.13 -0.26 10.47
N THR A 205 2.08 -0.83 9.88
CA THR A 205 2.13 -2.23 9.41
C THR A 205 2.84 -2.32 8.06
N THR A 206 3.43 -3.48 7.77
CA THR A 206 4.04 -3.78 6.47
C THR A 206 3.08 -3.53 5.30
N ALA A 207 1.82 -3.94 5.44
CA ALA A 207 0.81 -3.80 4.39
C ALA A 207 0.45 -2.32 4.13
N GLU A 208 0.36 -1.50 5.17
CA GLU A 208 0.09 -0.06 5.04
C GLU A 208 1.25 0.66 4.35
N ILE A 209 2.50 0.35 4.73
CA ILE A 209 3.70 0.92 4.09
C ILE A 209 3.69 0.57 2.59
N ASP A 210 3.50 -0.71 2.26
CA ASP A 210 3.49 -1.17 0.87
C ASP A 210 2.37 -0.52 0.05
N ALA A 211 1.17 -0.44 0.61
CA ALA A 211 0.03 0.21 -0.04
C ALA A 211 0.29 1.71 -0.28
N ARG A 212 0.86 2.40 0.71
CA ARG A 212 1.17 3.84 0.61
C ARG A 212 2.26 4.10 -0.43
N VAL A 213 3.35 3.34 -0.40
CA VAL A 213 4.43 3.43 -1.39
C VAL A 213 3.91 3.10 -2.79
N ALA A 214 3.11 2.05 -2.95
CA ALA A 214 2.52 1.70 -4.24
C ALA A 214 1.57 2.79 -4.76
N GLY A 215 0.78 3.41 -3.88
CA GLY A 215 -0.09 4.53 -4.20
C GLY A 215 0.69 5.75 -4.71
N LEU A 216 1.76 6.13 -4.00
CA LEU A 216 2.66 7.22 -4.41
C LEU A 216 3.36 6.90 -5.73
N ALA A 217 3.84 5.67 -5.91
CA ALA A 217 4.46 5.22 -7.16
C ALA A 217 3.49 5.25 -8.34
N ALA A 218 2.23 4.87 -8.13
CA ALA A 218 1.20 4.97 -9.15
C ALA A 218 0.86 6.42 -9.51
N ALA A 219 0.80 7.31 -8.51
CA ALA A 219 0.62 8.75 -8.74
C ALA A 219 1.77 9.34 -9.53
N MET A 220 3.02 9.06 -9.14
CA MET A 220 4.22 9.50 -9.85
C MET A 220 4.24 9.02 -11.30
N ARG A 221 3.91 7.74 -11.56
CA ARG A 221 3.84 7.21 -12.94
C ARG A 221 2.79 7.91 -13.80
N ARG A 222 1.60 8.21 -13.24
CA ARG A 222 0.56 8.96 -13.96
C ARG A 222 1.02 10.36 -14.31
N GLU A 223 1.62 11.05 -13.34
CA GLU A 223 2.10 12.42 -13.54
C GLU A 223 3.27 12.48 -14.54
N ALA A 224 4.22 11.56 -14.44
CA ALA A 224 5.31 11.44 -15.40
C ALA A 224 4.79 11.19 -16.84
N ALA A 225 3.73 10.39 -17.00
CA ALA A 225 3.11 10.17 -18.30
C ALA A 225 2.47 11.45 -18.87
N VAL A 226 1.79 12.24 -18.03
CA VAL A 226 1.21 13.54 -18.42
C VAL A 226 2.31 14.52 -18.83
N LEU A 227 3.39 14.62 -18.06
CA LEU A 227 4.52 15.50 -18.39
C LEU A 227 5.23 15.06 -19.66
N ALA A 228 5.38 13.76 -19.90
CA ALA A 228 5.94 13.23 -21.14
C ALA A 228 5.06 13.56 -22.35
N GLU A 229 3.74 13.42 -22.22
CA GLU A 229 2.79 13.79 -23.27
C GLU A 229 2.83 15.29 -23.57
N LEU A 230 2.84 16.14 -22.54
CA LEU A 230 3.01 17.58 -22.69
C LEU A 230 4.34 17.93 -23.37
N GLY A 231 5.43 17.29 -22.94
CA GLY A 231 6.75 17.45 -23.55
C GLY A 231 6.76 17.08 -25.04
N ALA A 232 6.11 15.97 -25.41
CA ALA A 232 5.96 15.55 -26.80
C ALA A 232 5.10 16.54 -27.63
N MET A 233 4.01 17.06 -27.05
CA MET A 233 3.18 18.08 -27.70
C MET A 233 3.96 19.38 -27.93
N VAL A 234 4.75 19.80 -26.95
CA VAL A 234 5.60 21.01 -27.09
C VAL A 234 6.69 20.77 -28.14
N ALA A 235 7.31 19.59 -28.17
CA ALA A 235 8.35 19.25 -29.14
C ALA A 235 7.83 19.20 -30.58
N ASN A 236 6.56 18.83 -30.80
CA ASN A 236 5.94 18.78 -32.12
C ASN A 236 4.52 19.39 -32.12
N TRP A 237 4.46 20.69 -31.81
CA TRP A 237 3.19 21.42 -31.73
C TRP A 237 2.33 21.36 -33.01
N PRO A 238 2.88 21.55 -34.23
CA PRO A 238 2.08 21.45 -35.45
C PRO A 238 1.48 20.05 -35.64
N GLY A 239 2.24 19.00 -35.31
CA GLY A 239 1.75 17.62 -35.35
C GLY A 239 0.64 17.36 -34.32
N ALA A 240 0.76 17.90 -33.11
CA ALA A 240 -0.25 17.77 -32.07
C ALA A 240 -1.58 18.43 -32.48
N ILE A 241 -1.53 19.63 -33.07
CA ILE A 241 -2.72 20.31 -33.61
C ILE A 241 -3.34 19.52 -34.77
N ALA A 242 -2.51 19.02 -35.70
CA ALA A 242 -2.99 18.20 -36.82
C ALA A 242 -3.69 16.92 -36.33
N ALA A 243 -3.13 16.23 -35.34
CA ALA A 243 -3.74 15.05 -34.75
C ALA A 243 -5.10 15.37 -34.08
N ALA A 244 -5.20 16.48 -33.35
CA ALA A 244 -6.46 16.93 -32.75
C ALA A 244 -7.52 17.29 -33.81
N ARG A 245 -7.12 17.88 -34.94
CA ARG A 245 -8.02 18.14 -36.08
C ARG A 245 -8.55 16.84 -36.68
N THR A 246 -7.68 15.86 -36.91
CA THR A 246 -8.08 14.53 -37.40
C THR A 246 -9.09 13.86 -36.46
N LYS A 247 -8.88 13.93 -35.13
CA LYS A 247 -9.84 13.42 -34.15
C LYS A 247 -11.19 14.13 -34.23
N LEU A 248 -11.19 15.47 -34.39
CA LEU A 248 -12.43 16.23 -34.55
C LEU A 248 -13.19 15.90 -35.83
N ASP A 249 -12.48 15.65 -36.93
CA ASP A 249 -13.12 15.27 -38.19
C ASP A 249 -13.73 13.85 -38.09
N ALA A 250 -13.06 12.93 -37.39
CA ALA A 250 -13.62 11.61 -37.08
C ALA A 250 -14.85 11.70 -36.16
N LEU A 251 -14.81 12.58 -35.15
CA LEU A 251 -15.97 12.88 -34.29
C LEU A 251 -17.14 13.43 -35.11
N GLN A 252 -16.89 14.41 -35.99
CA GLN A 252 -17.92 14.99 -36.87
C GLN A 252 -18.61 13.91 -37.71
N ALA A 253 -17.82 13.05 -38.38
CA ALA A 253 -18.36 11.97 -39.19
C ALA A 253 -19.20 10.98 -38.35
N THR A 254 -18.77 10.69 -37.12
CA THR A 254 -19.51 9.81 -36.19
C THR A 254 -20.82 10.45 -35.73
N CYS A 255 -20.81 11.74 -35.41
CA CYS A 255 -22.03 12.49 -35.08
C CYS A 255 -23.02 12.51 -36.25
N GLU A 256 -22.54 12.68 -37.49
CA GLU A 256 -23.38 12.66 -38.70
C GLU A 256 -24.02 11.29 -38.93
N ARG A 257 -23.25 10.20 -38.79
CA ARG A 257 -23.79 8.83 -38.89
C ARG A 257 -24.79 8.53 -37.77
N ALA A 258 -24.48 8.92 -36.53
CA ALA A 258 -25.38 8.78 -35.39
C ALA A 258 -26.70 9.54 -35.62
N ALA A 259 -26.63 10.78 -36.10
CA ALA A 259 -27.80 11.60 -36.42
C ALA A 259 -28.64 10.99 -37.55
N ALA A 260 -28.00 10.49 -38.61
CA ALA A 260 -28.68 9.83 -39.72
C ALA A 260 -29.37 8.52 -39.28
N ALA A 261 -28.69 7.69 -38.48
CA ALA A 261 -29.25 6.47 -37.91
C ALA A 261 -30.43 6.79 -36.99
N LYS A 262 -30.27 7.77 -36.10
CA LYS A 262 -31.32 8.27 -35.21
C LYS A 262 -32.56 8.72 -35.99
N ALA A 263 -32.41 9.61 -36.97
CA ALA A 263 -33.53 10.10 -37.78
C ALA A 263 -34.25 8.95 -38.51
N LYS A 264 -33.50 7.92 -38.95
CA LYS A 264 -34.08 6.71 -39.56
C LYS A 264 -34.83 5.86 -38.54
N VAL A 265 -34.32 5.69 -37.31
CA VAL A 265 -35.02 4.99 -36.23
C VAL A 265 -36.31 5.72 -35.87
N GLU A 266 -36.26 7.03 -35.60
CA GLU A 266 -37.42 7.84 -35.23
C GLU A 266 -38.54 7.79 -36.28
N ARG A 267 -38.17 7.73 -37.57
CA ARG A 267 -39.14 7.58 -38.66
C ARG A 267 -39.72 6.16 -38.78
N THR A 268 -38.95 5.13 -38.42
CA THR A 268 -39.25 3.75 -38.85
C THR A 268 -39.48 2.74 -37.74
N ILE A 269 -39.18 3.08 -36.49
CA ILE A 269 -39.21 2.21 -35.32
C ILE A 269 -39.84 2.96 -34.16
N VAL A 270 -40.76 2.30 -33.46
CA VAL A 270 -41.27 2.81 -32.19
C VAL A 270 -40.15 2.68 -31.16
N SER A 271 -39.62 3.81 -30.70
CA SER A 271 -38.53 3.87 -29.73
C SER A 271 -38.74 5.01 -28.75
N GLY A 272 -38.14 4.89 -27.56
CA GLY A 272 -38.01 6.00 -26.63
C GLY A 272 -36.98 7.03 -27.13
N PRO A 273 -36.79 8.14 -26.40
CA PRO A 273 -35.84 9.19 -26.80
C PRO A 273 -34.43 8.62 -26.92
N LEU A 274 -33.83 8.79 -28.09
CA LEU A 274 -32.46 8.38 -28.37
C LEU A 274 -31.46 9.44 -27.88
N PRO A 275 -30.29 9.03 -27.35
CA PRO A 275 -29.26 9.92 -26.84
C PRO A 275 -28.83 10.93 -27.90
N VAL A 276 -28.54 12.15 -27.45
CA VAL A 276 -28.01 13.24 -28.29
C VAL A 276 -26.59 13.52 -27.82
N PRO A 277 -25.59 13.55 -28.71
CA PRO A 277 -24.25 13.97 -28.35
C PRO A 277 -24.29 15.36 -27.69
N THR A 278 -23.68 15.49 -26.51
CA THR A 278 -23.76 16.69 -25.67
C THR A 278 -22.86 17.82 -26.15
N ASP A 279 -21.73 17.49 -26.78
CA ASP A 279 -20.76 18.48 -27.22
C ASP A 279 -21.00 18.94 -28.67
N ASN A 280 -20.94 20.26 -28.86
CA ASN A 280 -21.03 20.87 -30.19
C ASN A 280 -19.65 20.84 -30.86
N VAL A 281 -19.51 20.02 -31.91
CA VAL A 281 -18.28 19.87 -32.68
C VAL A 281 -17.77 21.20 -33.24
N GLY A 282 -18.66 22.13 -33.60
CA GLY A 282 -18.29 23.47 -34.03
C GLY A 282 -17.61 24.30 -32.94
N LEU A 283 -18.09 24.20 -31.69
CA LEU A 283 -17.44 24.86 -30.56
C LEU A 283 -16.06 24.25 -30.25
N LEU A 284 -15.95 22.92 -30.30
CA LEU A 284 -14.66 22.24 -30.11
C LEU A 284 -13.65 22.63 -31.21
N ARG A 285 -14.10 22.75 -32.46
CA ARG A 285 -13.26 23.19 -33.59
C ARG A 285 -12.79 24.64 -33.41
N ALA A 286 -13.69 25.55 -33.06
CA ALA A 286 -13.33 26.94 -32.77
C ALA A 286 -12.33 27.06 -31.60
N GLN A 287 -12.50 26.26 -30.54
CA GLN A 287 -11.54 26.19 -29.45
C GLN A 287 -10.18 25.67 -29.90
N LEU A 288 -10.13 24.63 -30.74
CA LEU A 288 -8.86 24.11 -31.27
C LEU A 288 -8.13 25.15 -32.13
N ASP A 289 -8.84 25.86 -33.01
CA ASP A 289 -8.23 26.89 -33.85
C ASP A 289 -7.70 28.07 -33.03
N ALA A 290 -8.41 28.45 -31.95
CA ALA A 290 -7.92 29.45 -31.01
C ALA A 290 -6.64 28.98 -30.29
N LEU A 291 -6.56 27.71 -29.89
CA LEU A 291 -5.35 27.15 -29.25
C LEU A 291 -4.18 27.05 -30.22
N ALA A 292 -4.42 26.71 -31.49
CA ALA A 292 -3.36 26.56 -32.49
C ALA A 292 -2.52 27.83 -32.67
N ALA A 293 -3.11 29.02 -32.45
CA ALA A 293 -2.45 30.31 -32.55
C ALA A 293 -1.71 30.76 -31.26
N GLN A 294 -1.86 30.04 -30.15
CA GLN A 294 -1.30 30.42 -28.85
C GLN A 294 0.00 29.68 -28.53
N THR A 295 0.96 30.40 -27.94
CA THR A 295 2.18 29.79 -27.38
C THR A 295 1.91 29.24 -25.97
N GLY A 296 2.55 28.13 -25.61
CA GLY A 296 2.39 27.53 -24.27
C GLY A 296 1.04 26.84 -24.02
N ALA A 297 0.25 26.58 -25.06
CA ALA A 297 -1.11 26.05 -24.96
C ALA A 297 -1.19 24.50 -24.84
N ALA A 298 -0.08 23.81 -24.56
CA ALA A 298 -0.04 22.35 -24.51
C ALA A 298 -0.99 21.73 -23.48
N ALA A 299 -1.05 22.30 -22.27
CA ALA A 299 -1.98 21.82 -21.24
C ALA A 299 -3.45 22.00 -21.66
N ALA A 300 -3.77 23.12 -22.32
CA ALA A 300 -5.11 23.38 -22.83
C ALA A 300 -5.47 22.44 -24.00
N LEU A 301 -4.51 22.13 -24.88
CA LEU A 301 -4.70 21.16 -25.96
C LEU A 301 -4.92 19.75 -25.41
N LEU A 302 -4.15 19.33 -24.40
CA LEU A 302 -4.35 18.04 -23.73
C LEU A 302 -5.75 17.94 -23.12
N ALA A 303 -6.20 18.99 -22.43
CA ALA A 303 -7.56 19.04 -21.87
C ALA A 303 -8.64 19.00 -22.96
N LEU A 304 -8.46 19.72 -24.07
CA LEU A 304 -9.37 19.68 -25.22
C LEU A 304 -9.39 18.30 -25.89
N GLY A 305 -8.24 17.65 -26.03
CA GLY A 305 -8.12 16.30 -26.56
C GLY A 305 -8.95 15.29 -25.76
N ARG A 306 -8.86 15.34 -24.42
CA ARG A 306 -9.68 14.48 -23.54
C ARG A 306 -11.19 14.71 -23.72
N ARG A 307 -11.61 15.96 -23.94
CA ARG A 307 -13.01 16.29 -24.24
C ARG A 307 -13.46 15.75 -25.60
N ILE A 308 -12.61 15.85 -26.62
CA ILE A 308 -12.87 15.28 -27.95
C ILE A 308 -13.01 13.75 -27.86
N ASP A 309 -12.15 13.08 -27.09
CA ASP A 309 -12.20 11.63 -26.91
C ASP A 309 -13.52 11.21 -26.21
N SER A 310 -13.91 11.91 -25.12
CA SER A 310 -15.18 11.65 -24.42
C SER A 310 -16.42 11.92 -25.30
N ALA A 311 -16.39 12.98 -26.10
CA ALA A 311 -17.46 13.27 -27.06
C ALA A 311 -17.54 12.18 -28.15
N SER A 312 -16.39 11.62 -28.56
CA SER A 312 -16.30 10.54 -29.55
C SER A 312 -16.90 9.24 -29.01
N GLU A 313 -16.60 8.87 -27.77
CA GLU A 313 -17.21 7.70 -27.11
C GLU A 313 -18.74 7.86 -26.98
N SER A 314 -19.20 9.07 -26.64
CA SER A 314 -20.63 9.38 -26.53
C SER A 314 -21.33 9.28 -27.88
N ALA A 315 -20.73 9.84 -28.95
CA ALA A 315 -21.25 9.78 -30.31
C ALA A 315 -21.29 8.34 -30.84
N ALA A 316 -20.23 7.54 -30.59
CA ALA A 316 -20.17 6.14 -30.98
C ALA A 316 -21.24 5.30 -30.25
N THR A 317 -21.46 5.56 -28.96
CA THR A 317 -22.53 4.91 -28.19
C THR A 317 -23.91 5.22 -28.78
N ALA A 318 -24.15 6.47 -29.17
CA ALA A 318 -25.39 6.88 -29.82
C ALA A 318 -25.57 6.24 -31.20
N GLU A 319 -24.51 6.20 -32.01
CA GLU A 319 -24.49 5.52 -33.32
C GLU A 319 -24.83 4.04 -33.17
N ASN A 320 -24.12 3.33 -32.29
CA ASN A 320 -24.29 1.90 -32.07
C ASN A 320 -25.70 1.54 -31.59
N LEU A 321 -26.28 2.35 -30.69
CA LEU A 321 -27.65 2.15 -30.23
C LEU A 321 -28.66 2.32 -31.37
N ALA A 322 -28.56 3.41 -32.13
CA ALA A 322 -29.47 3.68 -33.23
C ALA A 322 -29.35 2.63 -34.35
N GLN A 323 -28.12 2.29 -34.71
CA GLN A 323 -27.83 1.28 -35.72
C GLN A 323 -28.30 -0.11 -35.27
N GLY A 324 -28.07 -0.48 -34.01
CA GLY A 324 -28.53 -1.75 -33.44
C GLY A 324 -30.05 -1.95 -33.52
N LEU A 325 -30.84 -0.89 -33.36
CA LEU A 325 -32.30 -0.96 -33.55
C LEU A 325 -32.69 -1.22 -35.02
N LEU A 326 -32.00 -0.58 -35.97
CA LEU A 326 -32.22 -0.80 -37.40
C LEU A 326 -31.82 -2.21 -37.82
N ASP A 327 -30.66 -2.66 -37.35
CA ASP A 327 -30.13 -4.00 -37.63
C ASP A 327 -31.05 -5.07 -37.05
N ARG A 328 -31.57 -4.86 -35.83
CA ARG A 328 -32.56 -5.76 -35.22
C ARG A 328 -33.81 -5.90 -36.07
N ARG A 329 -34.29 -4.80 -36.67
CA ARG A 329 -35.41 -4.86 -37.63
C ARG A 329 -35.05 -5.69 -38.86
N GLY A 330 -33.85 -5.51 -39.41
CA GLY A 330 -33.34 -6.29 -40.54
C GLY A 330 -33.22 -7.78 -40.23
N GLU A 331 -32.65 -8.11 -39.07
CA GLU A 331 -32.50 -9.47 -38.56
C GLU A 331 -33.85 -10.18 -38.43
N LEU A 332 -34.86 -9.52 -37.83
CA LEU A 332 -36.20 -10.09 -37.68
C LEU A 332 -36.85 -10.39 -39.04
N ARG A 333 -36.64 -9.52 -40.05
CA ARG A 333 -37.12 -9.79 -41.42
C ARG A 333 -36.43 -11.00 -42.04
N GLY A 334 -35.11 -11.11 -41.87
CA GLY A 334 -34.33 -12.26 -42.34
C GLY A 334 -34.75 -13.57 -41.67
N ARG A 335 -34.94 -13.54 -40.34
CA ARG A 335 -35.40 -14.70 -39.56
C ARG A 335 -36.79 -15.15 -39.99
N LEU A 336 -37.72 -14.21 -40.17
CA LEU A 336 -39.05 -14.53 -40.66
C LEU A 336 -39.00 -15.21 -42.03
N ALA A 337 -38.20 -14.69 -42.97
CA ALA A 337 -38.02 -15.30 -44.29
C ALA A 337 -37.40 -16.71 -44.21
N ALA A 338 -36.41 -16.92 -43.34
CA ALA A 338 -35.82 -18.24 -43.11
C ALA A 338 -36.84 -19.25 -42.52
N TYR A 339 -37.68 -18.81 -41.59
CA TYR A 339 -38.74 -19.65 -41.02
C TYR A 339 -39.82 -19.97 -42.06
N GLN A 340 -40.17 -19.04 -42.96
CA GLN A 340 -41.07 -19.29 -44.08
C GLN A 340 -40.52 -20.39 -45.01
N ALA A 341 -39.25 -20.29 -45.39
CA ALA A 341 -38.60 -21.32 -46.21
C ALA A 341 -38.57 -22.69 -45.50
N LYS A 342 -38.35 -22.70 -44.18
CA LYS A 342 -38.40 -23.94 -43.37
C LYS A 342 -39.80 -24.54 -43.34
N ALA A 343 -40.84 -23.74 -43.14
CA ALA A 343 -42.23 -24.20 -43.13
C ALA A 343 -42.63 -24.81 -44.49
N ALA A 344 -42.24 -24.18 -45.59
CA ALA A 344 -42.47 -24.70 -46.94
C ALA A 344 -41.77 -26.05 -47.17
N ARG A 345 -40.50 -26.18 -46.78
CA ARG A 345 -39.73 -27.43 -46.89
C ARG A 345 -40.34 -28.58 -46.07
N LEU A 346 -40.95 -28.27 -44.93
CA LEU A 346 -41.60 -29.26 -44.05
C LEU A 346 -43.04 -29.59 -44.48
N GLY A 347 -43.55 -28.98 -45.55
CA GLY A 347 -44.90 -29.25 -46.07
C GLY A 347 -46.04 -28.70 -45.20
N VAL A 348 -45.73 -27.92 -44.16
CA VAL A 348 -46.72 -27.33 -43.22
C VAL A 348 -47.11 -25.89 -43.58
N GLY A 349 -46.59 -25.36 -44.69
CA GLY A 349 -46.76 -23.96 -45.09
C GLY A 349 -48.20 -23.52 -45.36
N GLU A 350 -49.09 -24.46 -45.71
CA GLU A 350 -50.50 -24.19 -46.04
C GLU A 350 -51.44 -24.26 -44.82
N ASP A 351 -50.92 -24.59 -43.63
CA ASP A 351 -51.73 -24.62 -42.41
C ASP A 351 -52.23 -23.21 -42.07
N ARG A 352 -53.54 -23.10 -41.83
CA ARG A 352 -54.22 -21.82 -41.63
C ARG A 352 -53.65 -21.02 -40.45
N ASP A 353 -53.27 -21.67 -39.36
CA ASP A 353 -52.75 -21.00 -38.17
C ASP A 353 -51.33 -20.47 -38.42
N LEU A 354 -50.53 -21.21 -39.18
CA LEU A 354 -49.20 -20.80 -39.61
C LEU A 354 -49.24 -19.60 -40.55
N LEU A 355 -50.14 -19.62 -41.54
CA LEU A 355 -50.34 -18.49 -42.46
C LEU A 355 -50.80 -17.23 -41.70
N ALA A 356 -51.71 -17.37 -40.73
CA ALA A 356 -52.16 -16.25 -39.90
C ALA A 356 -51.01 -15.68 -39.06
N SER A 357 -50.23 -16.54 -38.39
CA SER A 357 -49.08 -16.13 -37.59
C SER A 357 -48.00 -15.44 -38.44
N GLN A 358 -47.71 -15.98 -39.63
CA GLN A 358 -46.81 -15.36 -40.61
C GLN A 358 -47.29 -13.97 -41.01
N GLN A 359 -48.58 -13.81 -41.34
CA GLN A 359 -49.16 -12.52 -41.74
C GLN A 359 -49.08 -11.48 -40.62
N ILE A 360 -49.29 -11.89 -39.36
CA ILE A 360 -49.13 -11.00 -38.20
C ILE A 360 -47.67 -10.53 -38.08
N ALA A 361 -46.70 -11.45 -38.12
CA ALA A 361 -45.28 -11.11 -38.03
C ALA A 361 -44.83 -10.21 -39.19
N ALA A 362 -45.23 -10.54 -40.43
CA ALA A 362 -44.93 -9.76 -41.62
C ALA A 362 -45.56 -8.36 -41.56
N GLY A 363 -46.82 -8.28 -41.12
CA GLY A 363 -47.55 -7.03 -40.95
C GLY A 363 -46.90 -6.10 -39.93
N LEU A 364 -46.49 -6.63 -38.76
CA LEU A 364 -45.79 -5.86 -37.74
C LEU A 364 -44.44 -5.32 -38.25
N LEU A 365 -43.66 -6.13 -38.98
CA LEU A 365 -42.37 -5.71 -39.54
C LEU A 365 -42.50 -4.71 -40.71
N ALA A 366 -43.64 -4.73 -41.42
CA ALA A 366 -43.93 -3.82 -42.53
C ALA A 366 -44.44 -2.44 -42.05
N ARG A 367 -44.98 -2.33 -40.83
CA ARG A 367 -45.44 -1.06 -40.26
C ARG A 367 -44.31 -0.03 -40.16
N THR A 368 -44.70 1.24 -40.27
CA THR A 368 -43.83 2.40 -40.12
C THR A 368 -44.59 3.43 -39.26
N PRO A 369 -44.24 3.62 -37.98
CA PRO A 369 -43.14 2.98 -37.25
C PRO A 369 -43.41 1.51 -36.84
N CYS A 370 -42.36 0.68 -36.84
CA CYS A 370 -42.39 -0.73 -36.43
C CYS A 370 -42.16 -0.86 -34.91
N ASP A 371 -43.05 -1.57 -34.20
CA ASP A 371 -42.80 -1.97 -32.81
C ASP A 371 -41.93 -3.24 -32.80
N LEU A 372 -40.65 -3.08 -32.45
CA LEU A 372 -39.69 -4.19 -32.42
C LEU A 372 -39.99 -5.23 -31.35
N ALA A 373 -40.58 -4.82 -30.22
CA ALA A 373 -40.94 -5.74 -29.14
C ALA A 373 -42.14 -6.61 -29.55
N ALA A 374 -43.14 -6.02 -30.18
CA ALA A 374 -44.25 -6.76 -30.78
C ALA A 374 -43.78 -7.68 -31.92
N ALA A 375 -42.94 -7.18 -32.83
CA ALA A 375 -42.42 -7.96 -33.95
C ALA A 375 -41.55 -9.14 -33.49
N THR A 376 -40.72 -8.96 -32.46
CA THR A 376 -39.89 -10.04 -31.90
C THR A 376 -40.75 -11.19 -31.36
N ARG A 377 -41.82 -10.87 -30.62
CA ARG A 377 -42.77 -11.87 -30.11
C ARG A 377 -43.46 -12.61 -31.25
N ALA A 378 -44.00 -11.88 -32.23
CA ALA A 378 -44.70 -12.50 -33.37
C ALA A 378 -43.80 -13.43 -34.19
N VAL A 379 -42.52 -13.10 -34.39
CA VAL A 379 -41.56 -13.98 -35.08
C VAL A 379 -41.25 -15.24 -34.25
N ALA A 380 -41.18 -15.12 -32.92
CA ALA A 380 -40.98 -16.27 -32.03
C ALA A 380 -42.21 -17.19 -32.01
N ASP A 381 -43.42 -16.61 -31.94
CA ASP A 381 -44.68 -17.36 -31.99
C ASP A 381 -44.79 -18.16 -33.30
N TYR A 382 -44.42 -17.55 -34.43
CA TYR A 382 -44.38 -18.23 -35.72
C TYR A 382 -43.39 -19.40 -35.73
N GLN A 383 -42.19 -19.22 -35.18
CA GLN A 383 -41.20 -20.29 -35.04
C GLN A 383 -41.72 -21.45 -34.20
N GLN A 384 -42.39 -21.16 -33.08
CA GLN A 384 -42.93 -22.19 -32.19
C GLN A 384 -44.06 -22.97 -32.85
N LEU A 385 -44.97 -22.29 -33.56
CA LEU A 385 -46.03 -22.94 -34.33
C LEU A 385 -45.49 -23.88 -35.41
N ILE A 386 -44.39 -23.52 -36.10
CA ILE A 386 -43.73 -24.43 -37.04
C ILE A 386 -43.26 -25.70 -36.32
N ALA A 387 -42.63 -25.56 -35.14
CA ALA A 387 -42.15 -26.70 -34.37
C ALA A 387 -43.31 -27.63 -33.93
N GLU A 388 -44.41 -27.06 -33.45
CA GLU A 388 -45.59 -27.82 -33.01
C GLU A 388 -46.28 -28.57 -34.17
N LYS A 389 -46.46 -27.92 -35.32
CA LYS A 389 -47.13 -28.52 -36.49
C LYS A 389 -46.24 -29.53 -37.22
N SER A 390 -44.92 -29.31 -37.27
CA SER A 390 -43.99 -30.27 -37.88
C SER A 390 -43.70 -31.49 -36.99
N GLY A 391 -43.80 -31.36 -35.66
CA GLY A 391 -43.66 -32.47 -34.71
C GLY A 391 -44.90 -33.35 -34.55
N ARG A 392 -46.07 -32.90 -35.03
CA ARG A 392 -47.32 -33.71 -35.08
C ARG A 392 -47.46 -34.55 -36.34
N GLY A 393 -46.42 -34.58 -37.20
CA GLY A 393 -46.40 -35.28 -38.49
C GLY A 393 -45.63 -36.60 -38.52
N THR A 394 -45.43 -37.26 -37.38
CA THR A 394 -45.12 -38.71 -37.28
C THR A 394 -46.38 -39.44 -36.90
#